data_AF-W1XSW9-F1
#
_entry.id   AF-W1XSW9-F1
#
_cell.length_a   1.000
_cell.length_b   1.000
_cell.length_c   1.000
_cell.angle_alpha   90.00
_cell.angle_beta   90.00
_cell.angle_gamma   90.00
#
_symmetry.space_group_name_H-M   'P 1'
#
loop_
_entity.id
_entity.type
_entity.pdbx_description
1 polymer ?
#
loop_
_entity_poly.entity_id
_entity_poly.type
_entity_poly.pdbx_seq_one_letter_code
_entity_poly.pdbx_strand_id
1 'polypeptide(L)' 'ITQLNNLIKRTLDREYLLKNLYVSGTIINAKRHSSGHMYFSLKDEESAIDVTMWSSTVMQKGLANAIQNGLLATVKASVN' A
#
# COMPACT_ATOMS: atom_id res chain seq x y z
N ILE A 1 -4.52 3.59 24.72
CA ILE A 1 -4.15 3.13 23.37
C ILE A 1 -5.35 3.12 22.43
N THR A 2 -6.43 2.41 22.73
CA THR A 2 -7.65 2.36 21.89
C THR A 2 -8.21 3.74 21.52
N GLN A 3 -8.29 4.66 22.48
CA GLN A 3 -8.77 6.04 22.23
C GLN A 3 -7.86 6.81 21.26
N LEU A 4 -6.54 6.65 21.37
CA LEU A 4 -5.57 7.28 20.49
C LEU A 4 -5.69 6.73 19.06
N ASN A 5 -5.77 5.40 18.90
CA ASN A 5 -5.97 4.78 17.60
C ASN A 5 -7.27 5.23 16.94
N ASN A 6 -8.36 5.33 17.72
CA ASN A 6 -9.63 5.86 17.23
C ASN A 6 -9.53 7.33 16.82
N LEU A 7 -8.75 8.15 17.54
CA LEU A 7 -8.53 9.54 17.18
C LEU A 7 -7.74 9.68 15.87
N ILE A 8 -6.65 8.92 15.73
CA ILE A 8 -5.86 8.87 14.49
C ILE A 8 -6.74 8.45 13.32
N LYS A 9 -7.47 7.34 13.47
CA LYS A 9 -8.37 6.82 12.45
C LYS A 9 -9.43 7.85 12.04
N ARG A 10 -10.12 8.47 13.00
CA ARG A 10 -11.12 9.51 12.71
C ARG A 10 -10.53 10.73 12.00
N THR A 11 -9.28 11.06 12.28
CA THR A 11 -8.59 12.18 11.63
C THR A 11 -8.30 11.82 10.18
N LEU A 12 -7.75 10.64 9.92
CA LEU A 12 -7.46 10.15 8.57
C LEU A 12 -8.74 9.93 7.73
N ASP A 13 -9.80 9.37 8.32
CA ASP A 13 -11.07 9.10 7.64
C ASP A 13 -11.80 10.36 7.15
N ARG A 14 -11.54 11.50 7.82
CA ARG A 14 -12.11 12.81 7.46
C ARG A 14 -11.40 13.42 6.26
N GLU A 15 -10.13 13.08 6.04
CA GLU A 15 -9.36 13.59 4.91
C GLU A 15 -9.72 12.85 3.62
N TYR A 16 -10.52 13.50 2.79
CA TYR A 16 -11.00 12.92 1.54
C TYR A 16 -9.86 12.53 0.59
N LEU A 17 -8.77 13.30 0.60
CA LEU A 17 -7.58 13.05 -0.22
C LEU A 17 -6.94 11.69 0.08
N LEU A 18 -7.02 11.22 1.34
CA LEU A 18 -6.41 9.96 1.76
C LEU A 18 -7.22 8.71 1.36
N LYS A 19 -8.41 8.90 0.77
CA LYS A 19 -9.26 7.81 0.28
C LYS A 19 -8.91 7.37 -1.14
N ASN A 20 -8.28 8.24 -1.92
CA ASN A 20 -7.93 7.97 -3.32
C ASN A 20 -6.68 8.76 -3.69
N LEU A 21 -5.52 8.32 -3.18
CA LEU A 21 -4.25 8.94 -3.51
C LEU A 21 -3.42 8.06 -4.45
N TYR A 22 -2.49 8.69 -5.15
CA TYR A 22 -1.45 8.01 -5.91
C TYR A 22 -0.13 8.22 -5.18
N VAL A 23 0.56 7.13 -4.86
CA VAL A 23 1.90 7.15 -4.26
C VAL A 23 2.88 6.60 -5.26
N SER A 24 4.00 7.29 -5.45
CA SER A 24 5.11 6.83 -6.28
C SER A 24 6.32 6.53 -5.42
N GLY A 25 7.06 5.48 -5.77
CA GLY A 25 8.28 5.12 -5.07
C GLY A 25 8.90 3.85 -5.64
N THR A 26 10.01 3.45 -5.07
CA THR A 26 10.67 2.17 -5.40
C THR A 26 10.07 1.07 -4.54
N ILE A 27 9.63 -0.02 -5.18
CA ILE A 27 9.15 -1.20 -4.48
C ILE A 27 10.32 -1.87 -3.76
N ILE A 28 10.16 -2.10 -2.46
CA ILE A 28 11.07 -2.89 -1.63
C ILE A 28 10.29 -3.93 -0.83
N ASN A 29 10.97 -4.96 -0.33
CA ASN A 29 10.39 -5.98 0.54
C ASN A 29 9.13 -6.69 -0.02
N ALA A 30 9.01 -6.80 -1.35
CA ALA A 30 7.89 -7.47 -1.99
C ALA A 30 7.81 -8.95 -1.62
N LYS A 31 6.68 -9.34 -1.05
CA LYS A 31 6.38 -10.69 -0.57
C LYS A 31 4.97 -11.07 -0.96
N ARG A 32 4.83 -12.30 -1.47
CA ARG A 32 3.52 -12.90 -1.72
C ARG A 32 3.11 -13.77 -0.55
N HIS A 33 1.95 -13.48 0.02
CA HIS A 33 1.37 -14.31 1.08
C HIS A 33 0.61 -15.51 0.49
N SER A 34 0.43 -16.57 1.28
CA SER A 34 -0.27 -17.80 0.87
C SER A 34 -1.73 -17.55 0.48
N SER A 35 -2.38 -16.54 1.07
CA SER A 35 -3.73 -16.08 0.68
C SER A 35 -3.78 -15.36 -0.69
N GLY A 36 -2.63 -15.18 -1.33
CA GLY A 36 -2.50 -14.49 -2.62
C GLY A 36 -2.39 -12.96 -2.52
N HIS A 37 -2.41 -12.39 -1.32
CA HIS A 37 -2.13 -10.96 -1.12
C HIS A 37 -0.65 -10.65 -1.38
N MET A 38 -0.38 -9.46 -1.89
CA MET A 38 0.97 -8.95 -2.04
C MET A 38 1.22 -7.88 -0.97
N TYR A 39 2.30 -8.03 -0.23
CA TYR A 39 2.79 -7.05 0.73
C TYR A 39 4.13 -6.53 0.23
N PHE A 40 4.28 -5.22 0.19
CA PHE A 40 5.52 -4.56 -0.20
C PHE A 40 5.56 -3.18 0.43
N SER A 41 6.72 -2.53 0.43
CA SER A 41 6.82 -1.13 0.81
C SER A 41 7.19 -0.29 -0.40
N LEU A 42 6.65 0.92 -0.49
CA LEU A 42 7.11 1.95 -1.43
C LEU A 42 8.05 2.87 -0.68
N LYS A 43 9.29 2.96 -1.16
CA LYS A 43 10.34 3.80 -0.57
C LYS A 43 10.70 4.97 -1.48
N ASP A 44 10.95 6.12 -0.87
CA ASP A 44 11.66 7.26 -1.48
C ASP A 44 13.00 7.52 -0.76
N GLU A 45 13.57 8.70 -0.93
CA GLU A 45 14.86 9.05 -0.33
C GLU A 45 14.81 9.12 1.21
N GLU A 46 13.66 9.51 1.78
CA GLU A 46 13.54 9.86 3.21
C GLU A 46 12.67 8.87 3.99
N SER A 47 11.78 8.13 3.32
CA SER A 47 10.70 7.40 3.98
C SER A 47 10.29 6.14 3.21
N ALA A 48 9.54 5.28 3.89
CA ALA A 48 8.88 4.13 3.27
C ALA A 48 7.49 3.93 3.85
N ILE A 49 6.55 3.53 3.00
CA ILE A 49 5.19 3.18 3.41
C ILE A 49 4.90 1.73 3.06
N ASP A 50 4.21 1.03 3.95
CA ASP A 50 3.75 -0.33 3.69
C ASP A 50 2.46 -0.33 2.87
N VAL A 51 2.43 -1.21 1.88
CA VAL A 51 1.32 -1.37 0.95
C VAL A 51 0.85 -2.82 0.97
N THR A 52 -0.44 -2.99 1.20
CA THR A 52 -1.11 -4.28 1.02
C THR A 52 -1.97 -4.22 -0.24
N MET A 53 -1.71 -5.13 -1.17
CA MET A 53 -2.54 -5.34 -2.35
C MET A 53 -3.31 -6.64 -2.21
N TRP A 54 -4.63 -6.52 -2.22
CA TRP A 54 -5.56 -7.64 -2.08
C TRP A 54 -5.43 -8.62 -3.25
N SER A 55 -5.63 -9.91 -2.97
CA SER A 55 -5.47 -10.99 -3.96
C SER A 55 -6.41 -10.82 -5.13
N SER A 56 -7.63 -10.35 -4.88
CA SER A 56 -8.62 -9.99 -5.90
C SER A 56 -8.06 -8.96 -6.89
N THR A 57 -7.39 -7.92 -6.40
CA THR A 57 -6.78 -6.87 -7.24
C THR A 57 -5.58 -7.42 -8.00
N VAL A 58 -4.71 -8.19 -7.34
CA VAL A 58 -3.54 -8.82 -7.95
C VAL A 58 -3.95 -9.73 -9.11
N MET A 59 -4.97 -10.56 -8.91
CA MET A 59 -5.46 -11.50 -9.93
C MET A 59 -6.17 -10.78 -11.07
N GLN A 60 -7.09 -9.86 -10.77
CA GLN A 60 -7.84 -9.12 -11.80
C GLN A 60 -6.92 -8.31 -12.73
N LYS A 61 -5.82 -7.77 -12.19
CA LYS A 61 -4.88 -6.95 -12.95
C LYS A 61 -3.64 -7.72 -13.44
N GLY A 62 -3.54 -9.02 -13.17
CA GLY A 62 -2.38 -9.83 -13.58
C GLY A 62 -1.05 -9.40 -12.95
N LEU A 63 -1.07 -8.80 -11.77
CA LEU A 63 0.10 -8.15 -11.16
C LEU A 63 1.03 -9.09 -10.38
N ALA A 64 0.68 -10.39 -10.30
CA ALA A 64 1.40 -11.36 -9.46
C ALA A 64 2.90 -11.43 -9.73
N ASN A 65 3.31 -11.27 -10.98
CA ASN A 65 4.72 -11.29 -11.39
C ASN A 65 5.28 -9.88 -11.66
N ALA A 66 4.45 -8.85 -11.66
CA ALA A 66 4.84 -7.47 -11.98
C ALA A 66 5.40 -6.71 -10.77
N ILE A 67 5.00 -7.09 -9.56
CA ILE A 67 5.46 -6.46 -8.32
C ILE A 67 6.78 -7.12 -7.89
N GLN A 68 7.88 -6.43 -8.14
CA GLN A 68 9.23 -6.90 -7.82
C GLN A 68 10.06 -5.78 -7.18
N ASN A 69 11.04 -6.16 -6.36
CA ASN A 69 11.92 -5.20 -5.71
C ASN A 69 12.77 -4.42 -6.74
N GLY A 70 12.99 -3.14 -6.48
CA GLY A 70 13.79 -2.25 -7.31
C GLY A 70 13.01 -1.55 -8.43
N LEU A 71 11.72 -1.88 -8.62
CA LEU A 71 10.88 -1.23 -9.61
C LEU A 71 10.32 0.09 -9.10
N LEU A 72 10.42 1.14 -9.92
CA LEU A 72 9.66 2.37 -9.72
C LEU A 72 8.21 2.12 -10.10
N ALA A 73 7.29 2.38 -9.17
CA ALA A 73 5.88 2.16 -9.38
C ALA A 73 5.06 3.32 -8.80
N THR A 74 3.96 3.65 -9.49
CA THR A 74 2.90 4.50 -8.98
C THR A 74 1.70 3.65 -8.65
N VAL A 75 1.27 3.65 -7.39
CA VAL A 75 0.16 2.84 -6.87
C VAL A 75 -0.98 3.75 -6.44
N LYS A 76 -2.19 3.45 -6.90
CA LYS A 76 -3.41 4.05 -6.36
C LYS A 76 -3.78 3.33 -5.06
N ALA A 77 -3.88 4.07 -3.96
CA ALA A 77 -4.11 3.52 -2.63
C ALA A 77 -5.04 4.39 -1.77
N SER A 78 -5.48 3.80 -0.66
CA SER A 78 -6.20 4.46 0.41
C SER A 78 -5.52 4.15 1.74
N VAL A 79 -5.45 5.12 2.65
CA VAL A 79 -4.95 4.88 4.02
C VAL A 79 -6.04 4.17 4.84
N ASN A 80 -5.67 3.21 5.67
CA ASN A 80 -6.58 2.43 6.54
C ASN A 80 -6.05 2.41 7.99
#